data_AF-A0A3A1XC40-F1
#
_entry.id   AF-A0A3A1XC40-F1
#
_cell.length_a   1.000
_cell.length_b   1.000
_cell.length_c   1.000
_cell.angle_alpha   90.00
_cell.angle_beta   90.00
_cell.angle_gamma   90.00
#
_symmetry.space_group_name_H-M   'P 1'
#
loop_
_entity.id
_entity.type
_entity.pdbx_description
1 polymer ?
#
loop_
_entity_poly.entity_id
_entity_poly.type
_entity_poly.pdbx_seq_one_letter_code
_entity_poly.pdbx_strand_id
1 'polypeptide(L)'
;DDLQQLVNDWRSANPHIVSLWWDVDRAVKQCVHEHVSVRTHNIVFTYKSGFLIIKLPSKRCLYYVKPRVEENKYGGESVTYEGVGSTKKWERLESYGPKFVENITQAIARDILLYAMQTLKEYRIVAHVHDEAIIEADKNTSVQSVCELMGRTPPWAEGLVLRADGYECEFYKKD
;
A
#
# COMPACT_ATOMS: atom_id res chain seq x y z
N ASP A 1 -30.81 2.37 -3.36
CA ASP A 1 -30.52 3.72 -3.87
C ASP A 1 -29.69 4.56 -2.90
N ASP A 2 -30.00 4.55 -1.59
CA ASP A 2 -29.25 5.32 -0.58
C ASP A 2 -27.74 4.97 -0.47
N LEU A 3 -27.36 3.69 -0.64
CA LEU A 3 -25.96 3.27 -0.56
C LEU A 3 -25.10 3.80 -1.70
N GLN A 4 -25.64 3.91 -2.92
CA GLN A 4 -24.88 4.43 -4.05
C GLN A 4 -24.68 5.94 -3.94
N GLN A 5 -25.66 6.65 -3.37
CA GLN A 5 -25.53 8.08 -3.10
C GLN A 5 -24.40 8.35 -2.12
N LEU A 6 -24.30 7.59 -1.02
CA LEU A 6 -23.18 7.71 -0.06
C LEU A 6 -21.81 7.49 -0.72
N VAL A 7 -21.69 6.50 -1.62
CA VAL A 7 -20.46 6.27 -2.37
C VAL A 7 -20.12 7.47 -3.26
N ASN A 8 -21.11 8.04 -3.94
CA ASN A 8 -20.92 9.19 -4.82
C ASN A 8 -20.56 10.46 -4.02
N ASP A 9 -21.21 10.69 -2.89
CA ASP A 9 -20.94 11.81 -1.99
C ASP A 9 -19.52 11.72 -1.42
N TRP A 10 -19.10 10.53 -0.97
CA TRP A 10 -17.73 10.32 -0.52
C TRP A 10 -16.71 10.59 -1.62
N ARG A 11 -16.94 10.09 -2.84
CA ARG A 11 -16.05 10.34 -3.99
C ARG A 11 -15.96 11.83 -4.33
N SER A 12 -17.08 12.55 -4.24
CA SER A 12 -17.16 13.99 -4.49
C SER A 12 -16.43 14.79 -3.42
N ALA A 13 -16.51 14.36 -2.15
CA ALA A 13 -15.81 14.96 -1.03
C ALA A 13 -14.29 14.66 -1.01
N ASN A 14 -13.84 13.61 -1.70
CA ASN A 14 -12.45 13.14 -1.71
C ASN A 14 -11.81 13.16 -3.11
N PRO A 15 -11.82 14.31 -3.83
CA PRO A 15 -11.44 14.36 -5.24
C PRO A 15 -9.97 13.98 -5.48
N HIS A 16 -9.06 14.27 -4.54
CA HIS A 16 -7.65 13.91 -4.66
C HIS A 16 -7.42 12.38 -4.59
N ILE A 17 -8.18 11.67 -3.77
CA ILE A 17 -8.10 10.20 -3.68
C ILE A 17 -8.63 9.58 -4.96
N VAL A 18 -9.77 10.08 -5.46
CA VAL A 18 -10.36 9.61 -6.72
C VAL A 18 -9.43 9.92 -7.91
N SER A 19 -8.79 11.09 -7.93
CA SER A 19 -7.79 11.42 -8.96
C SER A 19 -6.64 10.43 -8.94
N LEU A 20 -6.07 10.13 -7.77
CA LEU A 20 -4.99 9.16 -7.63
C LEU A 20 -5.36 7.79 -8.22
N TRP A 21 -6.58 7.31 -7.99
CA TRP A 21 -7.05 6.04 -8.58
C TRP A 21 -6.99 6.05 -10.09
N TRP A 22 -7.47 7.12 -10.72
CA TRP A 22 -7.53 7.21 -12.18
C TRP A 22 -6.20 7.60 -12.82
N ASP A 23 -5.35 8.35 -12.11
CA ASP A 23 -3.97 8.60 -12.51
C ASP A 23 -3.16 7.30 -12.55
N VAL A 24 -3.33 6.44 -11.55
CA VAL A 24 -2.71 5.11 -11.52
C VAL A 24 -3.31 4.20 -12.59
N ASP A 25 -4.63 4.21 -12.78
CA ASP A 25 -5.30 3.42 -13.83
C ASP A 25 -4.72 3.74 -15.22
N ARG A 26 -4.66 5.02 -15.57
CA ARG A 26 -4.07 5.51 -16.83
C ARG A 26 -2.61 5.12 -16.95
N ALA A 27 -1.82 5.33 -15.90
CA ALA A 27 -0.38 5.04 -15.93
C ALA A 27 -0.11 3.54 -16.13
N VAL A 28 -0.87 2.67 -15.46
CA VAL A 28 -0.76 1.21 -15.60
C VAL A 28 -1.18 0.77 -16.99
N LYS A 29 -2.33 1.23 -17.50
CA LYS A 29 -2.80 0.90 -18.86
C LYS A 29 -1.80 1.33 -19.93
N GLN A 30 -1.34 2.58 -19.87
CA GLN A 30 -0.34 3.10 -20.80
C GLN A 30 0.96 2.28 -20.74
N CYS A 31 1.47 2.01 -19.53
CA CYS A 31 2.69 1.23 -19.34
C CYS A 31 2.58 -0.19 -19.92
N VAL A 32 1.44 -0.86 -19.71
CA VAL A 32 1.21 -2.23 -20.20
C VAL A 32 0.94 -2.26 -21.70
N HIS A 33 0.21 -1.29 -22.24
CA HIS A 33 -0.14 -1.24 -23.66
C HIS A 33 1.03 -0.81 -24.54
N GLU A 34 1.73 0.26 -24.16
CA GLU A 34 2.81 0.86 -24.96
C GLU A 34 4.20 0.32 -24.60
N HIS A 35 4.31 -0.48 -23.53
CA HIS A 35 5.58 -0.97 -22.97
C HIS A 35 6.59 0.16 -22.63
N VAL A 36 6.08 1.31 -22.20
CA VAL A 36 6.88 2.48 -21.81
C VAL A 36 6.98 2.64 -20.30
N SER A 37 7.97 3.42 -19.84
CA SER A 37 8.02 3.83 -18.45
C SER A 37 7.10 5.04 -18.23
N VAL A 38 6.20 4.94 -17.25
CA VAL A 38 5.28 6.02 -16.87
C VAL A 38 5.53 6.41 -15.42
N ARG A 39 5.34 7.68 -15.06
CA ARG A 39 5.50 8.16 -13.68
C ARG A 39 4.34 9.04 -13.29
N THR A 40 3.82 8.83 -12.08
CA THR A 40 2.84 9.71 -11.43
C THR A 40 2.99 9.61 -9.91
N HIS A 41 2.77 10.69 -9.16
CA HIS A 41 2.80 10.69 -7.68
C HIS A 41 4.05 10.05 -7.04
N ASN A 42 5.23 10.23 -7.62
CA ASN A 42 6.49 9.57 -7.21
C ASN A 42 6.50 8.03 -7.30
N ILE A 43 5.55 7.47 -8.04
CA ILE A 43 5.46 6.06 -8.38
C ILE A 43 5.89 5.89 -9.84
N VAL A 44 6.75 4.91 -10.10
CA VAL A 44 7.25 4.61 -11.44
C VAL A 44 6.71 3.26 -11.88
N PHE A 45 6.09 3.24 -13.06
CA PHE A 45 5.52 2.07 -13.70
C PHE A 45 6.43 1.70 -14.87
N THR A 46 6.82 0.43 -14.97
CA THR A 46 7.69 -0.05 -16.04
C THR A 46 7.25 -1.43 -16.50
N TYR A 47 7.19 -1.64 -17.80
CA TYR A 47 7.04 -2.97 -18.37
C TYR A 47 8.42 -3.53 -18.72
N LYS A 48 8.79 -4.67 -18.14
CA LYS A 48 10.06 -5.33 -18.41
C LYS A 48 9.95 -6.84 -18.29
N SER A 49 10.44 -7.55 -19.31
CA SER A 49 10.55 -9.03 -19.31
C SER A 49 9.23 -9.74 -18.97
N GLY A 50 8.10 -9.21 -19.44
CA GLY A 50 6.78 -9.79 -19.16
C GLY A 50 6.22 -9.43 -17.78
N PHE A 51 6.76 -8.43 -17.10
CA PHE A 51 6.23 -7.92 -15.83
C PHE A 51 5.84 -6.46 -15.96
N LEU A 52 4.70 -6.10 -15.36
CA LEU A 52 4.47 -4.74 -14.89
C LEU A 52 5.14 -4.61 -13.53
N ILE A 53 6.03 -3.63 -13.42
CA ILE A 53 6.78 -3.30 -12.22
C ILE A 53 6.30 -1.93 -11.73
N ILE A 54 5.77 -1.89 -10.51
CA ILE A 54 5.38 -0.63 -9.84
C ILE A 54 6.42 -0.35 -8.75
N LYS A 55 7.28 0.63 -8.98
CA LYS A 55 8.31 1.07 -8.04
C LYS A 55 7.80 2.22 -7.18
N LEU A 56 7.85 2.02 -5.86
CA LEU A 56 7.36 2.95 -4.85
C LEU A 56 8.45 3.94 -4.40
N PRO A 57 8.08 5.05 -3.72
CA PRO A 57 9.05 6.00 -3.15
C PRO A 57 10.07 5.36 -2.20
N SER A 58 9.66 4.32 -1.47
CA SER A 58 10.52 3.49 -0.61
C SER A 58 11.55 2.64 -1.36
N LYS A 59 11.52 2.66 -2.70
CA LYS A 59 12.27 1.79 -3.64
C LYS A 59 11.78 0.34 -3.72
N ARG A 60 10.76 -0.06 -2.94
CA ARG A 60 10.08 -1.35 -3.10
C ARG A 60 9.48 -1.45 -4.51
N CYS A 61 9.51 -2.65 -5.09
CA CYS A 61 8.86 -2.96 -6.36
C CYS A 61 7.74 -3.99 -6.16
N LEU A 62 6.56 -3.70 -6.70
CA LEU A 62 5.46 -4.66 -6.86
C LEU A 62 5.51 -5.23 -8.28
N TYR A 63 5.34 -6.54 -8.42
CA TYR A 63 5.46 -7.26 -9.69
C TYR A 63 4.14 -7.92 -10.06
N TYR A 64 3.68 -7.68 -11.28
CA TYR A 64 2.49 -8.31 -11.86
C TYR A 64 2.90 -9.07 -13.12
N VAL A 65 2.61 -10.37 -13.16
CA VAL A 65 3.11 -11.30 -14.18
C VAL A 65 2.25 -11.25 -15.44
N LYS A 66 2.89 -11.16 -16.62
CA LYS A 66 2.27 -11.16 -17.95
C LYS A 66 1.01 -10.27 -18.02
N PRO A 67 1.13 -8.98 -17.68
CA PRO A 67 -0.01 -8.08 -17.66
C PRO A 67 -0.53 -7.84 -19.08
N ARG A 68 -1.83 -7.63 -19.24
CA ARG A 68 -2.48 -7.28 -20.52
C ARG A 68 -3.58 -6.27 -20.27
N VAL A 69 -3.86 -5.44 -21.27
CA VAL A 69 -5.09 -4.65 -21.31
C VAL A 69 -6.16 -5.49 -22.01
N GLU A 70 -7.29 -5.71 -21.35
CA GLU A 70 -8.41 -6.52 -21.85
C GLU A 70 -9.74 -5.80 -21.58
N GLU A 71 -10.76 -6.08 -22.39
CA GLU A 71 -12.11 -5.55 -22.18
C GLU A 71 -12.74 -6.19 -20.94
N ASN A 72 -13.26 -5.35 -20.04
CA ASN A 72 -13.94 -5.76 -18.83
C ASN A 72 -15.41 -6.08 -19.11
N LYS A 73 -16.08 -6.68 -18.13
CA LYS A 73 -17.52 -7.04 -18.21
C LYS A 73 -18.49 -5.86 -18.43
N TYR A 74 -18.01 -4.62 -18.35
CA TYR A 74 -18.78 -3.40 -18.54
C TYR A 74 -18.45 -2.68 -19.86
N GLY A 75 -17.67 -3.30 -20.75
CA GLY A 75 -17.27 -2.74 -22.05
C GLY A 75 -16.16 -1.69 -21.97
N GLY A 76 -15.51 -1.53 -20.82
CA GLY A 76 -14.34 -0.66 -20.65
C GLY A 76 -13.04 -1.45 -20.62
N GLU A 77 -11.89 -0.78 -20.63
CA GLU A 77 -10.60 -1.45 -20.49
C GLU A 77 -10.26 -1.74 -19.01
N SER A 78 -9.67 -2.90 -18.76
CA SER A 78 -9.06 -3.31 -17.49
C SER A 78 -7.66 -3.86 -17.71
N VAL A 79 -6.86 -3.95 -16.65
CA VAL A 79 -5.56 -4.64 -16.71
C VAL A 79 -5.69 -5.99 -16.03
N THR A 80 -5.37 -7.06 -16.77
CA THR A 80 -5.32 -8.42 -16.22
C THR A 80 -3.88 -8.89 -16.08
N TYR A 81 -3.61 -9.78 -15.14
CA TYR A 81 -2.28 -10.37 -14.91
C TYR A 81 -2.41 -11.81 -14.38
N GLU A 82 -1.34 -12.58 -14.45
CA GLU A 82 -1.31 -13.94 -13.91
C GLU A 82 -0.90 -13.94 -12.43
N GLY A 83 -1.65 -14.68 -11.59
CA GLY A 83 -1.37 -14.78 -10.16
C GLY A 83 -2.19 -15.86 -9.47
N VAL A 84 -2.02 -15.97 -8.14
CA VAL A 84 -2.79 -16.91 -7.32
C VAL A 84 -4.13 -16.29 -6.96
N GLY A 85 -5.21 -16.89 -7.45
CA GLY A 85 -6.57 -16.43 -7.16
C GLY A 85 -7.17 -16.96 -5.88
N SER A 86 -8.46 -16.68 -5.69
CA SER A 86 -9.22 -17.13 -4.51
C SER A 86 -9.31 -18.66 -4.40
N THR A 87 -9.24 -19.35 -5.53
CA THR A 87 -9.20 -20.81 -5.62
C THR A 87 -7.84 -21.42 -5.26
N LYS A 88 -6.85 -20.60 -4.88
CA LYS A 88 -5.44 -20.98 -4.66
C LYS A 88 -4.77 -21.62 -5.88
N LYS A 89 -5.29 -21.37 -7.08
CA LYS A 89 -4.72 -21.80 -8.35
C LYS A 89 -4.14 -20.61 -9.10
N TRP A 90 -3.21 -20.91 -10.02
CA TRP A 90 -2.69 -19.93 -10.95
C TRP A 90 -3.76 -19.60 -12.00
N GLU A 91 -4.18 -18.34 -12.05
CA GLU A 91 -5.24 -17.86 -12.94
C GLU A 91 -4.96 -16.44 -13.42
N ARG A 92 -5.77 -15.97 -14.37
CA ARG A 92 -5.73 -14.58 -14.85
C ARG A 92 -6.68 -13.74 -14.00
N LEU A 93 -6.10 -12.78 -13.29
CA LEU A 93 -6.78 -11.88 -12.36
C LEU A 93 -7.02 -10.54 -13.04
N GLU A 94 -8.21 -9.98 -12.86
CA GLU A 94 -8.55 -8.62 -13.30
C GLU A 94 -8.20 -7.60 -12.21
N SER A 95 -7.70 -6.44 -12.62
CA SER A 95 -7.44 -5.29 -11.75
C SER A 95 -7.70 -3.98 -12.47
N TYR A 96 -7.82 -2.92 -11.67
CA TYR A 96 -8.20 -1.59 -12.08
C TYR A 96 -7.56 -0.57 -11.10
N GLY A 97 -7.52 0.70 -11.47
CA GLY A 97 -6.84 1.77 -10.71
C GLY A 97 -6.96 1.68 -9.19
N PRO A 98 -8.19 1.72 -8.62
CA PRO A 98 -8.42 1.55 -7.18
C PRO A 98 -7.77 0.31 -6.56
N LYS A 99 -7.77 -0.84 -7.24
CA LYS A 99 -7.15 -2.07 -6.72
C LYS A 99 -5.62 -1.99 -6.72
N PHE A 100 -5.03 -1.37 -7.74
CA PHE A 100 -3.59 -1.09 -7.73
C PHE A 100 -3.22 -0.10 -6.62
N VAL A 101 -4.04 0.94 -6.40
CA VAL A 101 -3.84 1.90 -5.32
C VAL A 101 -3.94 1.24 -3.95
N GLU A 102 -4.88 0.31 -3.74
CA GLU A 102 -4.94 -0.50 -2.52
C GLU A 102 -3.60 -1.23 -2.25
N ASN A 103 -3.07 -1.94 -3.25
CA ASN A 103 -1.79 -2.66 -3.12
C ASN A 103 -0.61 -1.72 -2.86
N ILE A 104 -0.59 -0.56 -3.54
CA ILE A 104 0.43 0.48 -3.34
C ILE A 104 0.38 1.02 -1.91
N THR A 105 -0.79 1.37 -1.41
CA THR A 105 -0.98 1.89 -0.05
C THR A 105 -0.57 0.87 1.00
N GLN A 106 -1.01 -0.39 0.87
CA GLN A 106 -0.60 -1.47 1.78
C GLN A 106 0.92 -1.68 1.77
N ALA A 107 1.56 -1.61 0.60
CA ALA A 107 2.99 -1.77 0.47
C ALA A 107 3.77 -0.61 1.13
N ILE A 108 3.32 0.64 0.94
CA ILE A 108 3.88 1.82 1.61
C ILE A 108 3.69 1.74 3.12
N ALA A 109 2.51 1.35 3.61
CA ALA A 109 2.25 1.17 5.03
C ALA A 109 3.21 0.14 5.66
N ARG A 110 3.47 -0.98 4.95
CA ARG A 110 4.44 -1.97 5.41
C ARG A 110 5.88 -1.42 5.41
N ASP A 111 6.26 -0.60 4.44
CA ASP A 111 7.59 0.03 4.42
C ASP A 111 7.76 1.03 5.57
N ILE A 112 6.70 1.76 5.94
CA ILE A 112 6.69 2.65 7.11
C ILE A 112 6.86 1.85 8.41
N LEU A 113 6.08 0.77 8.59
CA LEU A 113 6.21 -0.08 9.77
C LEU A 113 7.62 -0.68 9.88
N LEU A 114 8.20 -1.15 8.79
CA LEU A 114 9.58 -1.67 8.81
C LEU A 114 10.60 -0.61 9.21
N TYR A 115 10.42 0.64 8.77
CA TYR A 115 11.27 1.75 9.22
C TYR A 115 11.09 2.01 10.73
N ALA A 116 9.85 2.03 11.23
CA ALA A 116 9.57 2.17 12.66
C ALA A 116 10.18 1.01 13.49
N MET A 117 10.11 -0.23 13.01
CA MET A 117 10.76 -1.36 13.68
C MET A 117 12.30 -1.18 13.72
N GLN A 118 12.90 -0.55 12.71
CA GLN A 118 14.33 -0.22 12.73
C GLN A 118 14.66 0.90 13.74
N THR A 119 13.78 1.89 13.94
CA THR A 119 13.99 2.92 14.98
C THR A 119 13.86 2.34 16.40
N LEU A 120 13.09 1.25 16.54
CA LEU A 120 12.89 0.49 17.79
C LEU A 120 13.89 -0.65 18.00
N LYS A 121 14.95 -0.76 17.20
CA LYS A 121 15.89 -1.90 17.20
C LYS A 121 16.58 -2.22 18.55
N GLU A 122 16.62 -1.25 19.47
CA GLU A 122 17.17 -1.42 20.82
C GLU A 122 16.19 -2.14 21.77
N TYR A 123 14.91 -2.20 21.40
CA TYR A 123 13.88 -2.96 22.11
C TYR A 123 13.75 -4.36 21.53
N ARG A 124 13.32 -5.29 22.39
CA ARG A 124 13.01 -6.65 21.96
C ARG A 124 11.60 -6.69 21.36
N ILE A 125 11.51 -6.54 20.04
CA ILE A 125 10.26 -6.74 19.31
C ILE A 125 9.90 -8.23 19.32
N VAL A 126 8.82 -8.59 20.02
CA VAL A 126 8.36 -9.98 20.15
C VAL A 126 7.29 -10.35 19.14
N ALA A 127 6.54 -9.38 18.64
CA ALA A 127 5.54 -9.59 17.59
C ALA A 127 5.21 -8.27 16.88
N HIS A 128 4.55 -8.38 15.73
CA HIS A 128 3.89 -7.25 15.08
C HIS A 128 2.55 -7.72 14.51
N VAL A 129 1.52 -6.89 14.60
CA VAL A 129 0.16 -7.20 14.13
C VAL A 129 -0.36 -5.99 13.36
N HIS A 130 -0.69 -6.15 12.08
CA HIS A 130 -1.04 -5.01 11.21
C HIS A 130 0.03 -3.90 11.25
N ASP A 131 -0.30 -2.75 11.83
CA ASP A 131 0.53 -1.56 12.05
C ASP A 131 1.11 -1.47 13.47
N GLU A 132 0.84 -2.45 14.33
CA GLU A 132 1.31 -2.51 15.72
C GLU A 132 2.67 -3.23 15.83
N ALA A 133 3.54 -2.70 16.69
CA ALA A 133 4.75 -3.38 17.16
C ALA A 133 4.60 -3.72 18.65
N ILE A 134 4.85 -4.97 19.00
CA ILE A 134 4.77 -5.46 20.38
C ILE A 134 6.20 -5.67 20.87
N ILE A 135 6.58 -4.96 21.94
CA ILE A 135 7.92 -5.00 22.52
C ILE A 135 7.89 -5.52 23.95
N GLU A 136 8.92 -6.27 24.33
CA GLU A 136 9.29 -6.47 25.73
C GLU A 136 10.28 -5.36 26.12
N ALA A 137 9.98 -4.66 27.21
CA ALA A 137 10.75 -3.52 27.69
C ALA A 137 10.81 -3.50 29.23
N ASP A 138 11.76 -2.75 29.79
CA ASP A 138 11.86 -2.56 31.23
C ASP A 138 10.63 -1.80 31.76
N LYS A 139 10.24 -2.04 33.02
CA LYS A 139 9.10 -1.36 33.66
C LYS A 139 9.22 0.17 33.74
N ASN A 140 10.42 0.70 33.51
CA ASN A 140 10.69 2.14 33.52
C ASN A 140 10.73 2.73 32.09
N THR A 141 10.50 1.92 31.05
CA THR A 141 10.45 2.39 29.66
C THR A 141 9.21 3.25 29.45
N SER A 142 9.41 4.48 28.99
CA SER A 142 8.31 5.40 28.68
C SER A 142 7.61 5.00 27.37
N VAL A 143 6.32 4.69 27.45
CA VAL A 143 5.45 4.47 26.28
C VAL A 143 5.52 5.67 25.32
N GLN A 144 5.51 6.90 25.84
CA GLN A 144 5.61 8.10 25.02
C GLN A 144 6.90 8.12 24.20
N SER A 145 8.04 7.76 24.80
CA SER A 145 9.33 7.72 24.10
C SER A 145 9.35 6.64 23.00
N VAL A 146 8.67 5.51 23.22
CA VAL A 146 8.50 4.46 22.19
C VAL A 146 7.62 4.98 21.04
N CYS A 147 6.50 5.64 21.35
CA CYS A 147 5.63 6.25 20.35
C CYS A 147 6.35 7.34 19.54
N GLU A 148 7.20 8.15 20.17
CA GLU A 148 8.03 9.15 19.48
C GLU A 148 9.03 8.51 18.51
N LEU A 149 9.57 7.32 18.83
CA LEU A 149 10.45 6.57 17.94
C LEU A 149 9.68 5.92 16.78
N MET A 150 8.53 5.32 17.06
CA MET A 150 7.66 4.66 16.09
C MET A 150 7.04 5.67 15.11
N GLY A 151 6.68 6.86 15.60
CA GLY A 151 6.09 7.95 14.82
C GLY A 151 7.07 8.71 13.91
N ARG A 152 8.35 8.31 13.85
CA ARG A 152 9.35 8.98 12.99
C ARG A 152 9.07 8.68 11.52
N THR A 153 8.85 9.73 10.75
CA THR A 153 8.66 9.63 9.30
C THR A 153 9.97 9.20 8.61
N PRO A 154 9.95 8.20 7.71
CA PRO A 154 11.10 7.84 6.90
C PRO A 154 11.58 9.00 6.00
N PRO A 155 12.89 9.13 5.69
CA PRO A 155 13.39 10.22 4.84
C PRO A 155 12.78 10.28 3.43
N TRP A 156 12.29 9.15 2.91
CA TRP A 156 11.64 9.08 1.59
C TRP A 156 10.15 9.47 1.61
N ALA A 157 9.56 9.67 2.79
CA ALA A 157 8.15 9.97 3.02
C ALA A 157 7.94 11.37 3.61
N GLU A 158 8.81 12.33 3.28
CA GLU A 158 8.73 13.70 3.78
C GLU A 158 7.32 14.30 3.64
N GLY A 159 6.84 14.96 4.69
CA GLY A 159 5.50 15.54 4.75
C GLY A 159 4.39 14.56 5.18
N LEU A 160 4.67 13.26 5.33
CA LEU A 160 3.71 12.32 5.93
C LEU A 160 3.49 12.68 7.42
N VAL A 161 2.23 12.96 7.76
CA VAL A 161 1.80 13.20 9.13
C VAL A 161 1.61 11.85 9.85
N LEU A 162 2.72 11.28 10.32
CA LEU A 162 2.74 10.01 11.04
C LEU A 162 2.61 10.26 12.55
N ARG A 163 1.76 9.47 13.21
CA ARG A 163 1.60 9.43 14.67
C ARG A 163 1.52 7.98 15.12
N ALA A 164 2.09 7.69 16.27
CA ALA A 164 1.95 6.41 16.95
C ALA A 164 1.20 6.63 18.26
N ASP A 165 0.39 5.65 18.62
CA ASP A 165 -0.26 5.56 19.92
C ASP A 165 0.09 4.20 20.53
N GLY A 166 0.05 4.08 21.85
CA GLY A 166 0.53 2.88 22.53
C GLY A 166 0.16 2.84 24.00
N TYR A 167 0.25 1.65 24.57
CA TYR A 167 0.01 1.39 25.98
C TYR A 167 0.98 0.31 26.49
N GLU A 168 1.06 0.18 27.80
CA GLU A 168 1.81 -0.88 28.47
C GLU A 168 0.88 -1.85 29.20
N CYS A 169 1.27 -3.12 29.26
CA CYS A 169 0.53 -4.15 29.97
C CYS A 169 1.47 -5.29 30.39
N GLU A 170 1.12 -6.02 31.46
CA GLU A 170 1.89 -7.19 31.91
C GLU A 170 1.67 -8.43 31.03
N PHE A 171 0.61 -8.44 30.23
CA PHE A 171 0.27 -9.51 29.31
C PHE A 171 -0.47 -8.92 28.10
N TYR A 172 -0.19 -9.44 26.90
CA TYR A 172 -0.82 -8.99 25.67
C TYR A 172 -2.35 -9.05 25.78
N LYS A 173 -3.01 -7.93 25.51
CA LYS A 173 -4.46 -7.82 25.40
C LYS A 173 -4.78 -7.46 23.97
N LYS A 174 -5.71 -8.20 23.37
CA LYS A 174 -6.26 -7.83 22.08
C LYS A 174 -7.34 -6.79 22.34
N ASP A 175 -7.13 -5.58 21.84
CA ASP A 175 -8.22 -4.60 21.68
C ASP A 175 -9.05 -4.94 20.42
#